data_AF-A0A9D0Z034-F1
#
_entry.id   AF-A0A9D0Z034-F1
#
_cell.length_a   1.000
_cell.length_b   1.000
_cell.length_c   1.000
_cell.angle_alpha   90.00
_cell.angle_beta   90.00
_cell.angle_gamma   90.00
#
_symmetry.space_group_name_H-M   'P 1'
#
loop_
_entity.id
_entity.type
_entity.pdbx_description
1 polymer ?
#
loop_
_entity_poly.entity_id
_entity_poly.type
_entity_poly.pdbx_seq_one_letter_code
_entity_poly.pdbx_strand_id
1 'polypeptide(L)'
;MIEAFKKVLVLTSKQMNWKFRILMLFNVLFPFVDLALLIFVPVGLLFLIFGNQLLIGWLTLFVVLLGLILCLVIEVRRCNALRQVECKLERRSFFAFLFYVLLYAFILAPACIIGYCSELFNVRKKW
;
A
#
# COMPACT_ATOMS: atom_id res chain seq x y z
N MET A 1 -4.97 7.18 8.53
CA MET A 1 -4.53 8.10 7.47
C MET A 1 -5.57 9.20 7.22
N ILE A 2 -6.83 8.83 7.06
CA ILE A 2 -7.94 9.78 6.79
C ILE A 2 -8.20 10.69 8.00
N GLU A 3 -8.00 10.19 9.22
CA GLU A 3 -8.14 10.98 10.45
C GLU A 3 -7.04 12.03 10.59
N ALA A 4 -5.82 11.74 10.11
CA ALA A 4 -4.73 12.71 10.05
C ALA A 4 -5.04 13.83 9.05
N PHE A 5 -5.69 13.52 7.92
CA PHE A 5 -6.22 14.50 6.97
C PHE A 5 -7.39 15.31 7.54
N LYS A 6 -8.24 14.71 8.39
CA LYS A 6 -9.30 15.44 9.10
C LYS A 6 -8.75 16.40 10.16
N LYS A 7 -7.69 16.01 10.88
CA LYS A 7 -7.06 16.81 11.94
C LYS A 7 -6.13 17.90 11.39
N VAL A 8 -5.43 17.63 10.29
CA VAL A 8 -4.52 18.58 9.64
C VAL A 8 -5.01 18.86 8.25
N LEU A 9 -5.50 20.08 8.03
CA LEU A 9 -5.85 20.58 6.70
C LEU A 9 -4.55 20.79 5.89
N VAL A 10 -4.10 19.72 5.23
CA VAL A 10 -2.81 19.64 4.52
C VAL A 10 -2.61 20.78 3.51
N LEU A 11 -3.72 21.30 2.95
CA LEU A 11 -3.74 22.45 2.03
C LEU A 11 -3.31 23.77 2.68
N THR A 12 -3.65 23.98 3.96
CA THR A 12 -3.46 25.26 4.66
C THR A 12 -2.19 25.29 5.53
N SER A 13 -1.55 24.15 5.77
CA SER A 13 -0.35 24.06 6.62
C SER A 13 0.84 24.82 6.02
N LYS A 14 1.13 26.01 6.56
CA LYS A 14 2.21 26.92 6.10
C LYS A 14 3.62 26.39 6.37
N GLN A 15 3.77 25.38 7.24
CA GLN A 15 5.06 24.81 7.64
C GLN A 15 5.53 23.63 6.77
N MET A 16 4.71 23.11 5.85
CA MET A 16 5.07 21.93 5.06
C MET A 16 5.77 22.27 3.74
N ASN A 17 6.98 21.75 3.57
CA ASN A 17 7.72 21.78 2.31
C ASN A 17 6.93 21.06 1.20
N TRP A 18 6.98 21.57 -0.04
CA TRP A 18 6.10 21.15 -1.14
C TRP A 18 6.18 19.64 -1.45
N LYS A 19 7.37 19.05 -1.34
CA LYS A 19 7.60 17.60 -1.49
C LYS A 19 6.75 16.76 -0.51
N PHE A 20 6.65 17.19 0.75
CA PHE A 20 5.86 16.48 1.76
C PHE A 20 4.36 16.60 1.51
N ARG A 21 3.89 17.73 0.96
CA ARG A 21 2.47 17.88 0.56
C ARG A 21 2.09 16.89 -0.53
N ILE A 22 2.93 16.72 -1.55
CA ILE A 22 2.71 15.75 -2.63
C ILE A 22 2.68 14.32 -2.08
N LEU A 23 3.63 13.96 -1.21
CA LEU A 23 3.67 12.62 -0.60
C LEU A 23 2.43 12.35 0.26
N MET A 24 1.96 13.34 1.01
CA MET A 24 0.71 13.21 1.77
C MET A 24 -0.49 13.03 0.84
N LEU A 25 -0.58 13.78 -0.26
CA LEU A 25 -1.66 13.62 -1.24
C LEU A 25 -1.63 12.23 -1.89
N PHE A 26 -0.43 11.73 -2.21
CA PHE A 26 -0.24 10.35 -2.68
C PHE A 26 -0.75 9.32 -1.69
N ASN A 27 -0.80 9.65 -0.40
CA ASN A 27 -1.31 8.75 0.61
C ASN A 27 -2.79 8.40 0.34
N VAL A 28 -3.58 9.34 -0.19
CA VAL A 28 -4.99 9.13 -0.59
C VAL A 28 -5.14 8.07 -1.68
N LEU A 29 -4.09 7.78 -2.45
CA LEU A 29 -4.12 6.74 -3.48
C LEU A 29 -3.95 5.32 -2.90
N PHE A 30 -3.39 5.15 -1.69
CA PHE A 30 -3.18 3.81 -1.12
C PHE A 30 -4.46 2.97 -1.01
N PRO A 31 -5.59 3.48 -0.48
CA PRO A 31 -6.83 2.70 -0.43
C PRO A 31 -7.29 2.19 -1.80
N PHE A 32 -7.08 2.96 -2.86
CA PHE A 32 -7.46 2.55 -4.23
C PHE A 32 -6.54 1.47 -4.77
N VAL A 33 -5.23 1.57 -4.51
CA VAL A 33 -4.27 0.53 -4.94
C VAL A 33 -4.45 -0.74 -4.12
N ASP A 34 -4.69 -0.64 -2.81
CA ASP A 34 -4.99 -1.78 -1.94
C ASP A 34 -6.28 -2.50 -2.39
N LEU A 35 -7.32 -1.74 -2.77
CA LEU A 35 -8.55 -2.31 -3.36
C LEU A 35 -8.29 -3.00 -4.70
N ALA A 36 -7.49 -2.38 -5.57
CA ALA A 36 -7.13 -2.96 -6.85
C ALA A 36 -6.35 -4.28 -6.65
N LEU A 37 -5.38 -4.30 -5.74
CA LEU A 37 -4.64 -5.51 -5.38
C LEU A 37 -5.59 -6.60 -4.85
N LEU A 38 -6.50 -6.24 -3.94
CA LEU A 38 -7.44 -7.18 -3.34
C LEU A 38 -8.40 -7.82 -4.37
N ILE A 39 -8.82 -7.08 -5.39
CA ILE A 39 -9.77 -7.57 -6.40
C ILE A 39 -9.05 -8.24 -7.56
N PHE A 40 -8.10 -7.55 -8.19
CA PHE A 40 -7.49 -8.01 -9.45
C PHE A 40 -6.54 -9.18 -9.25
N VAL A 41 -5.85 -9.30 -8.11
CA VAL A 41 -4.94 -10.44 -7.87
C VAL A 41 -5.70 -11.78 -7.81
N PRO A 42 -6.74 -11.96 -6.97
CA PRO A 42 -7.49 -13.22 -6.95
C PRO A 42 -8.32 -13.44 -8.22
N VAL A 43 -8.91 -12.39 -8.81
CA VAL A 43 -9.64 -12.50 -10.08
C VAL A 43 -8.70 -12.92 -11.21
N GLY A 44 -7.51 -12.33 -11.28
CA GLY A 44 -6.48 -12.68 -12.24
C GLY A 44 -6.03 -14.14 -12.08
N LEU A 45 -5.86 -14.61 -10.85
CA LEU A 45 -5.51 -16.00 -10.56
C LEU A 45 -6.61 -16.98 -10.98
N LEU A 46 -7.88 -16.65 -10.72
CA LEU A 46 -9.04 -17.42 -11.18
C LEU A 46 -9.07 -17.52 -12.71
N PHE A 47 -8.95 -16.40 -13.42
CA PHE A 47 -8.96 -16.39 -14.89
C PHE A 47 -7.75 -17.12 -15.50
N LEU A 48 -6.60 -17.11 -14.81
CA LEU A 48 -5.46 -17.94 -15.19
C LEU A 48 -5.83 -19.43 -15.17
N ILE A 49 -6.60 -19.88 -14.19
CA ILE A 49 -7.05 -21.28 -14.10
C ILE A 49 -8.08 -21.61 -15.20
N PHE A 50 -8.98 -20.67 -15.54
CA PHE A 50 -10.04 -20.87 -16.53
C PHE A 50 -9.63 -20.63 -18.01
N GLY A 51 -8.36 -20.30 -18.28
CA GLY A 51 -7.80 -20.33 -19.64
C GLY A 51 -8.14 -19.14 -20.56
N ASN A 52 -8.80 -18.08 -20.06
CA ASN A 52 -9.12 -16.89 -20.86
C ASN A 52 -8.38 -15.65 -20.34
N GLN A 53 -7.15 -15.43 -20.80
CA GLN A 53 -6.13 -14.77 -19.95
C GLN A 53 -5.55 -13.45 -20.47
N LEU A 54 -5.74 -13.09 -21.74
CA LEU A 54 -4.93 -12.01 -22.33
C LEU A 54 -5.23 -10.64 -21.71
N LEU A 55 -6.49 -10.18 -21.67
CA LEU A 55 -6.77 -8.85 -21.10
C LEU A 55 -6.60 -8.77 -19.58
N ILE A 56 -7.08 -9.80 -18.87
CA ILE A 56 -7.08 -9.83 -17.40
C ILE A 56 -5.68 -10.08 -16.85
N GLY A 57 -4.86 -10.87 -17.54
CA GLY A 57 -3.47 -11.12 -17.17
C GLY A 57 -2.63 -9.84 -17.20
N TRP A 58 -2.77 -9.02 -18.24
CA TRP A 58 -2.04 -7.75 -18.35
C TRP A 58 -2.46 -6.73 -17.28
N LEU A 59 -3.77 -6.64 -17.00
CA LEU A 59 -4.27 -5.78 -15.91
C LEU A 59 -3.75 -6.24 -14.54
N THR A 60 -3.78 -7.55 -14.27
CA THR A 60 -3.28 -8.12 -13.02
C THR A 60 -1.78 -7.87 -12.87
N LEU A 61 -1.01 -8.05 -13.95
CA LEU A 61 0.42 -7.80 -13.96
C LEU A 61 0.75 -6.32 -13.70
N PHE A 62 -0.02 -5.39 -14.28
CA PHE A 62 0.12 -3.97 -14.02
C PHE A 62 -0.19 -3.60 -12.56
N VAL A 63 -1.24 -4.18 -11.98
CA VAL A 63 -1.62 -3.97 -10.57
C VAL A 63 -0.55 -4.54 -9.62
N VAL A 64 -0.01 -5.73 -9.91
CA VAL A 64 1.09 -6.32 -9.14
C VAL A 64 2.35 -5.46 -9.25
N LEU A 65 2.66 -4.92 -10.42
CA LEU A 65 3.80 -4.03 -10.61
C LEU A 65 3.66 -2.74 -9.80
N LEU A 66 2.46 -2.15 -9.76
CA LEU A 66 2.18 -1.00 -8.89
C LEU A 66 2.33 -1.35 -7.40
N GLY A 67 1.83 -2.52 -6.99
CA GLY A 67 1.99 -3.02 -5.61
C GLY A 67 3.46 -3.22 -5.23
N LEU A 68 4.29 -3.74 -6.15
CA LEU A 68 5.74 -3.86 -5.97
C LEU A 68 6.41 -2.50 -5.75
N ILE A 69 6.06 -1.51 -6.57
CA ILE A 69 6.60 -0.14 -6.43
C ILE A 69 6.22 0.45 -5.08
N LEU A 70 4.96 0.30 -4.64
CA LEU A 70 4.52 0.79 -3.33
C LEU A 70 5.25 0.10 -2.19
N CYS A 71 5.37 -1.22 -2.23
CA CYS A 71 6.12 -1.98 -1.22
C CYS A 71 7.59 -1.56 -1.18
N LEU A 72 8.22 -1.31 -2.34
CA LEU A 72 9.59 -0.81 -2.42
C LEU A 72 9.73 0.56 -1.76
N VAL A 73 8.82 1.50 -2.06
CA VAL A 73 8.84 2.83 -1.45
C VAL A 73 8.69 2.74 0.07
N ILE A 74 7.78 1.89 0.55
CA ILE A 74 7.58 1.66 1.99
C ILE A 74 8.85 1.07 2.63
N GLU A 75 9.47 0.07 2.01
CA GLU A 75 10.69 -0.55 2.53
C GLU A 75 11.88 0.41 2.53
N VAL A 76 12.05 1.23 1.49
CA VAL A 76 13.08 2.30 1.47
C VAL A 76 12.83 3.29 2.59
N ARG A 77 11.57 3.68 2.82
CA ARG A 77 11.23 4.62 3.89
C ARG A 77 11.46 4.02 5.28
N ARG A 78 11.09 2.75 5.47
CA ARG A 78 11.35 1.98 6.70
C ARG A 78 12.85 1.89 6.97
N CYS A 79 13.65 1.52 5.97
CA CYS A 79 15.11 1.47 6.08
C CYS A 79 15.69 2.82 6.50
N ASN A 80 15.24 3.91 5.88
CA ASN A 80 15.72 5.25 6.21
C ASN A 80 15.32 5.67 7.63
N ALA A 81 14.10 5.35 8.07
CA ALA A 81 13.63 5.63 9.43
C ALA A 81 14.40 4.81 10.48
N LEU A 82 14.64 3.52 10.24
CA LEU A 82 15.41 2.66 11.15
C LEU A 82 16.88 3.10 11.24
N ARG A 83 17.46 3.58 10.15
CA ARG A 83 18.82 4.14 10.14
C ARG A 83 18.93 5.41 10.99
N GLN A 84 17.86 6.20 11.13
CA GLN A 84 17.84 7.35 12.03
C GLN A 84 17.81 6.94 13.51
N VAL A 85 17.39 5.71 13.82
CA VAL A 85 17.27 5.17 15.19
C VAL A 85 18.43 4.21 15.51
N GLU A 86 19.50 4.22 14.70
CA GLU A 86 20.71 3.39 14.86
C GLU A 86 20.45 1.87 15.00
N CYS A 87 19.30 1.40 14.52
CA CYS A 87 18.94 -0.01 14.58
C CYS A 87 19.66 -0.80 13.50
N LYS A 88 20.18 -2.00 13.85
CA LYS A 88 20.79 -2.92 12.87
C LYS A 88 19.74 -3.38 11.85
N LEU A 89 19.96 -3.05 10.57
CA LEU A 89 19.19 -3.60 9.46
C LEU A 89 19.66 -5.02 9.15
N GLU A 90 18.77 -6.00 9.27
CA GLU A 90 18.98 -7.32 8.68
C GLU A 90 18.93 -7.22 7.14
N ARG A 91 19.92 -7.81 6.47
CA ARG A 91 19.88 -7.99 5.01
C ARG A 91 18.82 -9.01 4.66
N ARG A 92 17.67 -8.55 4.15
CA ARG A 92 16.65 -9.43 3.58
C ARG A 92 16.99 -9.76 2.13
N SER A 93 16.74 -11.01 1.74
CA SER A 93 16.89 -11.47 0.35
C SER A 93 15.80 -10.88 -0.54
N PHE A 94 16.10 -10.68 -1.83
CA PHE A 94 15.13 -10.25 -2.83
C PHE A 94 13.91 -11.18 -2.90
N PHE A 95 14.11 -12.49 -2.72
CA PHE A 95 13.01 -13.46 -2.67
C PHE A 95 12.06 -13.23 -1.48
N ALA A 96 12.59 -12.85 -0.32
CA ALA A 96 11.76 -12.53 0.84
C ALA A 96 10.89 -11.30 0.58
N PHE A 97 11.41 -10.31 -0.16
CA PHE A 97 10.64 -9.14 -0.60
C PHE A 97 9.53 -9.52 -1.59
N LEU A 98 9.82 -10.37 -2.57
CA LEU A 98 8.80 -10.83 -3.53
C LEU A 98 7.67 -11.60 -2.83
N PHE A 99 8.01 -12.49 -1.90
CA PHE A 99 7.03 -13.25 -1.12
C PHE A 99 6.20 -12.32 -0.21
N TYR A 100 6.85 -11.31 0.39
CA TYR A 100 6.17 -10.27 1.16
C TYR A 100 5.12 -9.54 0.32
N VAL A 101 5.44 -9.17 -0.92
CA VAL A 101 4.48 -8.47 -1.81
C VAL A 101 3.29 -9.36 -2.17
N LEU A 102 3.52 -10.66 -2.37
CA LEU A 102 2.42 -11.59 -2.65
C LEU A 102 1.50 -11.75 -1.43
N LEU A 103 2.07 -11.95 -0.25
CA LEU A 103 1.31 -12.02 1.01
C LEU A 103 0.63 -10.68 1.36
N TYR A 104 1.22 -9.56 0.95
CA TYR A 104 0.63 -8.24 1.13
C TYR A 104 -0.75 -8.17 0.46
N ALA A 105 -0.90 -8.67 -0.77
CA ALA A 105 -2.17 -8.62 -1.49
C ALA A 105 -3.27 -9.45 -0.80
N PHE A 106 -2.93 -10.59 -0.20
CA PHE A 106 -3.93 -11.49 0.41
C PHE A 106 -4.24 -11.20 1.88
N ILE A 107 -3.24 -10.76 2.66
CA ILE A 107 -3.39 -10.60 4.11
C ILE A 107 -3.47 -9.12 4.48
N LEU A 108 -2.53 -8.31 3.96
CA LEU A 108 -2.39 -6.93 4.42
C LEU A 108 -3.38 -5.98 3.73
N ALA A 109 -3.61 -6.13 2.43
CA ALA A 109 -4.59 -5.34 1.68
C ALA A 109 -6.00 -5.39 2.30
N PRO A 110 -6.61 -6.57 2.60
CA PRO A 110 -7.94 -6.59 3.21
C PRO A 110 -7.94 -5.98 4.62
N ALA A 111 -6.88 -6.20 5.42
CA ALA A 111 -6.74 -5.58 6.72
C ALA A 111 -6.66 -4.04 6.63
N CYS A 112 -5.91 -3.51 5.65
CA CYS A 112 -5.83 -2.08 5.36
C CYS A 112 -7.20 -1.51 4.95
N ILE A 113 -7.94 -2.19 4.07
CA ILE A 113 -9.30 -1.77 3.67
C ILE A 113 -10.24 -1.71 4.86
N ILE A 114 -10.24 -2.71 5.73
CA ILE A 114 -11.04 -2.69 6.97
C ILE A 114 -10.65 -1.49 7.84
N GLY A 115 -9.35 -1.21 7.97
CA GLY A 115 -8.84 -0.04 8.67
C GLY A 115 -9.31 1.29 8.07
N TYR A 116 -9.28 1.44 6.75
CA TYR A 116 -9.77 2.64 6.06
C TYR A 116 -11.28 2.80 6.20
N CYS A 117 -12.05 1.71 6.06
CA CYS A 117 -13.50 1.71 6.31
C CYS A 117 -13.81 2.13 7.74
N SER A 118 -13.13 1.58 8.74
CA SER A 118 -13.30 1.98 10.15
C SER A 118 -13.01 3.47 10.36
N GLU A 119 -12.03 4.03 9.65
CA GLU A 119 -11.65 5.45 9.73
C GLU A 119 -12.67 6.38 9.01
N LEU A 120 -13.31 5.89 7.94
CA LEU A 120 -14.41 6.58 7.25
C LEU A 120 -15.68 6.62 8.11
N PHE A 121 -16.06 5.48 8.70
CA PHE A 121 -17.25 5.36 9.55
C PHE A 121 -17.03 5.84 11.00
N ASN A 122 -15.86 6.40 11.31
CA ASN A 122 -15.50 6.93 12.62
C ASN A 122 -15.68 5.90 13.76
N VAL A 123 -15.55 4.61 13.43
CA VAL A 123 -15.69 3.51 14.38
C VAL A 123 -14.42 3.47 15.23
N ARG A 124 -14.59 3.43 16.56
CA ARG A 124 -13.46 3.35 17.51
C ARG A 124 -12.65 2.10 17.22
N LYS A 125 -11.38 2.27 16.86
CA LYS A 125 -10.42 1.17 16.69
C LYS A 125 -10.30 0.41 18.01
N LYS A 126 -10.55 -0.90 18.00
CA LYS A 126 -10.09 -1.80 19.05
C LYS A 126 -8.64 -2.13 18.69
N TRP A 127 -7.70 -1.49 19.38
CA TRP A 127 -6.28 -1.82 19.33
C TRP A 127 -6.00 -2.96 20.29
#